data_AF-W4RRB4-F1
#
_entry.id   AF-W4RRB4-F1
#
_cell.length_a   1.000
_cell.length_b   1.000
_cell.length_c   1.000
_cell.angle_alpha   90.00
_cell.angle_beta   90.00
_cell.angle_gamma   90.00
#
_symmetry.space_group_name_H-M   'P 1'
#
loop_
_entity.id
_entity.type
_entity.pdbx_description
1 polymer ?
#
loop_
_entity_poly.entity_id
_entity_poly.type
_entity_poly.pdbx_seq_one_letter_code
_entity_poly.pdbx_strand_id
1 'polypeptide(L)'
;MNTNEIGFKKRNVGLTVLLTIVTMGIYLGYWFLKERKTLKSIDSQNRIPFMLWWTATIFLFISFFYNLIGSAFLTPYGKAVFNSIDIIFTFYYLGLLYYSVFRIKDLIEELYSEEIFKPWLLVLFNVWYLQYKINRINEAPEILSGTKLPVAD
;
A
#
# COMPACT_ATOMS: atom_id res chain seq x y z
N MET A 1 -2.05 17.54 -20.17
CA MET A 1 -1.70 17.06 -18.82
C MET A 1 -0.28 16.55 -18.92
N ASN A 2 0.67 17.17 -18.23
CA ASN A 2 2.10 16.85 -18.37
C ASN A 2 2.33 15.44 -17.79
N THR A 3 2.75 14.49 -18.62
CA THR A 3 2.81 13.04 -18.35
C THR A 3 3.96 12.61 -17.44
N ASN A 4 4.73 13.55 -16.90
CA ASN A 4 6.07 13.26 -16.37
C ASN A 4 6.15 13.11 -14.86
N GLU A 5 5.06 13.31 -14.12
CA GLU A 5 5.07 13.09 -12.67
C GLU A 5 3.83 12.31 -12.25
N ILE A 6 4.05 11.12 -11.69
CA ILE A 6 3.01 10.21 -11.21
C ILE A 6 2.21 10.79 -10.02
N GLY A 7 2.47 12.03 -9.59
CA GLY A 7 1.81 12.70 -8.47
C GLY A 7 1.96 12.00 -7.10
N PHE A 8 2.69 10.88 -7.03
CA PHE A 8 2.93 10.16 -5.79
C PHE A 8 3.93 10.93 -4.93
N LYS A 9 3.59 11.12 -3.66
CA LYS A 9 4.49 11.80 -2.74
C LYS A 9 5.65 10.88 -2.37
N LYS A 10 6.88 11.38 -2.47
CA LYS A 10 8.07 10.69 -1.97
C LYS A 10 7.95 10.45 -0.46
N ARG A 11 8.23 9.22 -0.01
CA ARG A 11 8.16 8.83 1.41
C ARG A 11 9.33 7.93 1.78
N ASN A 12 9.85 8.08 3.00
CA ASN A 12 10.89 7.19 3.48
C ASN A 12 10.33 5.75 3.64
N VAL A 13 10.94 4.80 2.95
CA VAL A 13 10.55 3.38 2.98
C VAL A 13 10.82 2.78 4.35
N GLY A 14 11.95 3.12 5.00
CA GLY A 14 12.27 2.66 6.35
C GLY A 14 11.23 3.12 7.37
N LEU A 15 10.76 4.37 7.27
CA LEU A 15 9.68 4.88 8.10
C LEU A 15 8.35 4.14 7.85
N THR A 16 8.07 3.83 6.58
CA THR A 16 6.88 3.06 6.17
C THR A 16 6.90 1.67 6.79
N VAL A 17 8.03 0.96 6.73
CA VAL A 17 8.22 -0.35 7.37
C VAL A 17 8.04 -0.25 8.87
N LEU A 18 8.72 0.70 9.51
CA LEU A 18 8.65 0.92 10.96
C LEU A 18 7.20 1.16 11.42
N LEU A 19 6.48 2.05 10.74
CA LEU A 19 5.08 2.35 11.05
C LEU A 19 4.17 1.14 10.82
N THR A 20 4.40 0.35 9.78
CA THR A 20 3.64 -0.90 9.56
C THR A 20 3.83 -1.86 10.74
N ILE A 21 5.05 -2.04 11.24
CA ILE A 21 5.33 -2.94 12.37
C ILE A 21 4.72 -2.39 13.67
N VAL A 22 4.95 -1.11 13.96
CA VAL A 22 4.43 -0.45 15.18
C VAL A 22 2.91 -0.45 15.23
N THR A 23 2.23 -0.31 14.09
CA THR A 23 0.77 -0.25 14.01
C THR A 23 0.11 -1.58 13.65
N MET A 24 0.87 -2.69 13.69
CA MET A 24 0.40 -4.03 13.32
C MET A 24 -0.37 -4.06 11.97
N GLY A 25 0.14 -3.35 10.96
CA GLY A 25 -0.45 -3.34 9.63
C GLY A 25 -1.46 -2.22 9.35
N ILE A 26 -2.00 -1.52 10.35
CA ILE A 26 -2.97 -0.41 10.12
C ILE A 26 -2.39 0.65 9.17
N TYR A 27 -1.10 0.95 9.29
CA TYR A 27 -0.44 1.93 8.43
C TYR A 27 -0.51 1.58 6.93
N LEU A 28 -0.56 0.29 6.56
CA LEU A 28 -0.74 -0.11 5.15
C LEU A 28 -2.10 0.38 4.64
N GLY A 29 -3.17 0.22 5.44
CA GLY A 29 -4.48 0.75 5.09
C GLY A 29 -4.49 2.27 4.98
N TYR A 30 -3.85 2.96 5.93
CA TYR A 30 -3.66 4.40 5.86
C TYR A 30 -2.93 4.84 4.59
N TRP A 31 -1.89 4.10 4.16
CA TRP A 31 -1.13 4.40 2.94
C TRP A 31 -2.04 4.38 1.71
N PHE A 32 -2.85 3.34 1.52
CA PHE A 32 -3.82 3.26 0.41
C PHE A 32 -4.84 4.39 0.44
N LEU A 33 -5.38 4.71 1.62
CA LEU A 33 -6.34 5.81 1.77
C LEU A 33 -5.70 7.18 1.50
N LYS A 34 -4.43 7.35 1.84
CA LYS A 34 -3.72 8.61 1.63
C LYS A 34 -3.36 8.83 0.16
N GLU A 35 -2.91 7.78 -0.53
CA GLU A 35 -2.55 7.83 -1.95
C GLU A 35 -3.77 7.69 -2.88
N ARG A 36 -5.00 7.59 -2.33
CA ARG A 36 -6.25 7.45 -3.09
C ARG A 36 -6.43 8.49 -4.20
N LYS A 37 -5.98 9.74 -3.98
CA LYS A 37 -6.18 10.82 -4.96
C LYS A 37 -5.33 10.58 -6.20
N THR A 38 -4.06 10.24 -5.98
CA THR A 38 -3.08 9.91 -7.02
C THR A 38 -3.48 8.64 -7.76
N LEU A 39 -3.87 7.61 -7.01
CA LEU A 39 -4.37 6.36 -7.58
C LEU A 39 -5.62 6.56 -8.42
N LYS A 40 -6.57 7.38 -7.96
CA LYS A 40 -7.79 7.69 -8.73
C LYS A 40 -7.50 8.55 -9.98
N SER A 41 -6.43 9.35 -9.98
CA SER A 41 -6.04 10.10 -11.18
C SER A 41 -5.39 9.23 -12.26
N ILE A 42 -4.71 8.15 -11.88
CA ILE A 42 -4.11 7.21 -12.85
C ILE A 42 -5.06 6.06 -13.21
N ASP A 43 -5.96 5.67 -12.30
CA ASP A 43 -6.93 4.60 -12.50
C ASP A 43 -8.26 5.17 -13.04
N SER A 44 -8.32 5.37 -14.36
CA SER A 44 -9.52 5.85 -15.06
C SER A 44 -10.73 4.93 -14.91
N GLN A 45 -10.51 3.67 -14.52
CA GLN A 45 -11.54 2.63 -14.43
C GLN A 45 -11.96 2.31 -12.99
N ASN A 46 -11.40 3.00 -11.98
CA ASN A 46 -11.74 2.82 -10.57
C ASN A 46 -11.74 1.35 -10.12
N ARG A 47 -10.75 0.58 -10.59
CA ARG A 47 -10.62 -0.86 -10.30
C ARG A 47 -10.10 -1.11 -8.88
N ILE A 48 -9.51 -0.12 -8.22
CA ILE A 48 -9.07 -0.23 -6.82
C ILE A 48 -10.27 0.00 -5.87
N PRO A 49 -10.67 -0.98 -5.04
CA PRO A 49 -11.83 -0.87 -4.16
C PRO A 49 -11.51 -0.06 -2.89
N PHE A 50 -11.45 1.27 -3.00
CA PHE A 50 -11.17 2.16 -1.87
C PHE A 50 -12.18 2.07 -0.71
N MET A 51 -13.41 1.64 -1.00
CA MET A 51 -14.41 1.40 0.05
C MET A 51 -13.99 0.27 0.99
N LEU A 52 -13.42 -0.82 0.45
CA LEU A 52 -12.93 -1.95 1.24
C LEU A 52 -11.72 -1.56 2.09
N TRP A 53 -10.87 -0.66 1.59
CA TRP A 53 -9.74 -0.15 2.38
C TRP A 53 -10.18 0.70 3.56
N TRP A 54 -11.26 1.46 3.42
CA TRP A 54 -11.84 2.23 4.53
C TRP A 54 -12.39 1.31 5.61
N THR A 55 -13.20 0.32 5.23
CA THR A 55 -13.76 -0.64 6.18
C THR A 55 -12.68 -1.47 6.86
N ALA A 56 -11.67 -1.91 6.10
CA ALA A 56 -10.52 -2.62 6.63
C ALA A 56 -9.70 -1.81 7.63
N THR A 57 -9.43 -0.55 7.33
CA THR A 57 -8.65 0.31 8.23
C THR A 57 -9.40 0.59 9.53
N ILE A 58 -10.71 0.83 9.46
CA ILE A 58 -11.56 0.99 10.65
C ILE A 58 -11.57 -0.29 11.48
N PHE A 59 -11.78 -1.44 10.84
CA PHE A 59 -11.81 -2.73 11.53
C PHE A 59 -10.48 -3.01 12.24
N LEU A 60 -9.34 -2.86 11.56
CA LEU A 60 -8.02 -3.08 12.17
C LEU A 60 -7.76 -2.11 13.34
N PHE A 61 -8.18 -0.86 13.21
CA PHE A 61 -8.08 0.10 14.31
C PHE A 61 -8.90 -0.37 15.51
N ILE A 62 -10.14 -0.80 15.30
CA ILE A 62 -11.01 -1.36 16.34
C ILE A 62 -10.36 -2.61 16.97
N SER A 63 -9.88 -3.55 16.16
CA SER A 63 -9.18 -4.76 16.63
C SER A 63 -7.93 -4.43 17.45
N PHE A 64 -7.17 -3.40 17.08
CA PHE A 64 -6.00 -2.98 17.85
C PHE A 64 -6.36 -2.50 19.25
N PHE A 65 -7.41 -1.68 19.39
CA PHE A 65 -7.89 -1.26 20.72
C PHE A 65 -8.49 -2.41 21.51
N TYR A 66 -9.18 -3.34 20.87
CA TYR A 66 -9.67 -4.55 21.53
C TYR A 66 -8.52 -5.43 22.05
N ASN A 67 -7.45 -5.60 21.27
CA ASN A 67 -6.28 -6.34 21.75
C ASN A 67 -5.58 -5.62 22.91
N LEU A 68 -5.57 -4.29 22.92
CA LEU A 68 -4.94 -3.50 23.97
C LEU A 68 -5.73 -3.50 25.29
N ILE A 69 -7.04 -3.27 25.23
CA ILE A 69 -7.88 -2.96 26.40
C ILE A 69 -8.96 -4.02 26.63
N GLY A 70 -9.34 -4.77 25.60
CA GLY A 70 -10.39 -5.80 25.68
C GLY A 70 -10.06 -6.93 26.66
N SER A 71 -8.79 -7.07 27.06
CA SER A 71 -8.41 -7.99 28.12
C SER A 71 -9.08 -7.69 29.47
N ALA A 72 -9.38 -6.41 29.74
CA ALA A 72 -10.00 -5.92 30.96
C ALA A 72 -11.54 -5.95 30.95
N PHE A 73 -12.15 -5.91 29.75
CA PHE A 73 -13.61 -5.80 29.61
C PHE A 73 -14.32 -7.08 29.14
N LEU A 74 -13.61 -7.98 28.44
CA LEU A 74 -14.22 -9.19 27.85
C LEU A 74 -13.99 -10.44 28.70
N THR A 75 -15.00 -11.31 28.74
CA THR A 75 -14.88 -12.68 29.25
C THR A 75 -13.94 -13.49 28.35
N PRO A 76 -13.35 -14.60 28.85
CA PRO A 76 -12.51 -15.49 28.04
C PRO A 76 -13.21 -15.98 26.77
N TYR A 77 -14.51 -16.27 26.86
CA TYR A 77 -15.31 -16.72 25.74
C TYR A 77 -15.51 -15.61 24.68
N GLY A 78 -15.76 -14.37 25.13
CA GLY A 78 -15.85 -13.21 24.24
C GLY A 78 -14.56 -12.96 23.48
N LYS A 79 -13.40 -13.06 24.16
CA LYS A 79 -12.08 -12.94 23.52
C LYS A 79 -11.86 -13.99 22.43
N ALA A 80 -12.26 -15.24 22.68
CA ALA A 80 -12.10 -16.33 21.70
C ALA A 80 -12.94 -16.10 20.42
N VAL A 81 -14.17 -15.60 20.57
CA VAL A 81 -15.03 -15.25 19.44
C VAL A 81 -14.42 -14.10 18.63
N PHE A 82 -14.01 -13.01 19.30
CA PHE A 82 -13.36 -11.88 18.63
C PHE A 82 -12.08 -12.29 17.90
N ASN A 83 -11.24 -13.12 18.51
CA ASN A 83 -10.01 -13.61 17.88
C ASN A 83 -10.31 -14.43 16.61
N SER A 84 -11.35 -15.25 16.62
CA SER A 84 -11.79 -15.99 15.42
C SER A 84 -12.21 -15.04 14.29
N ILE A 85 -12.98 -13.99 14.61
CA ILE A 85 -13.39 -12.97 13.64
C ILE A 85 -12.17 -12.23 13.10
N ASP A 86 -11.23 -11.86 13.95
CA ASP A 86 -10.02 -11.13 13.58
C ASP A 86 -9.11 -11.94 12.64
N ILE A 87 -8.98 -13.25 12.89
CA ILE A 87 -8.25 -14.17 12.01
C ILE A 87 -8.90 -14.22 10.63
N ILE A 88 -10.22 -14.44 10.56
CA ILE A 88 -10.95 -14.47 9.29
C ILE A 88 -10.75 -13.15 8.53
N PHE A 89 -10.92 -12.02 9.23
CA PHE A 89 -10.76 -10.70 8.64
C PHE A 89 -9.33 -10.46 8.13
N THR A 90 -8.32 -10.96 8.86
CA THR A 90 -6.91 -10.84 8.46
C THR A 90 -6.63 -11.53 7.12
N PHE A 91 -7.24 -12.68 6.85
CA PHE A 91 -7.12 -13.32 5.53
C PHE A 91 -7.78 -12.49 4.42
N TYR A 92 -8.96 -11.94 4.65
CA TYR A 92 -9.60 -11.02 3.70
C TYR A 92 -8.76 -9.77 3.47
N TYR A 93 -8.18 -9.20 4.53
CA TYR A 93 -7.29 -8.06 4.47
C TYR A 93 -6.05 -8.35 3.63
N LEU A 94 -5.44 -9.52 3.82
CA LEU A 94 -4.28 -9.95 3.05
C LEU A 94 -4.62 -10.12 1.56
N GLY A 95 -5.78 -10.69 1.25
CA GLY A 95 -6.28 -10.79 -0.13
C GLY A 95 -6.50 -9.40 -0.76
N LEU A 96 -7.12 -8.48 -0.03
CA LEU A 96 -7.32 -7.09 -0.44
C LEU A 96 -5.98 -6.37 -0.68
N LEU A 97 -5.00 -6.59 0.22
CA LEU A 97 -3.65 -6.04 0.12
C LEU A 97 -2.99 -6.49 -1.19
N TYR A 98 -2.91 -7.81 -1.42
CA TYR A 98 -2.26 -8.34 -2.61
C TYR A 98 -2.97 -7.90 -3.88
N TYR A 99 -4.29 -8.01 -3.94
CA TYR A 99 -5.08 -7.54 -5.07
C TYR A 99 -4.75 -6.09 -5.42
N SER A 100 -4.72 -5.22 -4.41
CA SER A 100 -4.47 -3.79 -4.61
C SER A 100 -3.02 -3.50 -5.01
N VAL A 101 -2.04 -4.18 -4.42
CA VAL A 101 -0.61 -4.01 -4.77
C VAL A 101 -0.35 -4.43 -6.22
N PHE A 102 -0.86 -5.58 -6.65
CA PHE A 102 -0.75 -6.03 -8.04
C PHE A 102 -1.51 -5.10 -8.99
N ARG A 103 -2.66 -4.59 -8.58
CA ARG A 103 -3.40 -3.65 -9.41
C ARG A 103 -2.63 -2.34 -9.63
N ILE A 104 -1.99 -1.81 -8.60
CA ILE A 104 -1.16 -0.60 -8.72
C ILE A 104 0.06 -0.87 -9.61
N LYS A 105 0.70 -2.03 -9.45
CA LYS A 105 1.78 -2.46 -10.34
C LYS A 105 1.34 -2.36 -11.81
N ASP A 106 0.25 -3.02 -12.17
CA ASP A 106 -0.23 -3.05 -13.55
C ASP A 106 -0.56 -1.64 -14.07
N LEU A 107 -1.16 -0.78 -13.24
CA LEU A 107 -1.45 0.60 -13.60
C LEU A 107 -0.19 1.43 -13.87
N ILE A 108 0.87 1.24 -13.08
CA ILE A 108 2.13 1.97 -13.28
C ILE A 108 2.87 1.44 -14.51
N GLU A 109 2.90 0.12 -14.71
CA GLU A 109 3.54 -0.48 -15.91
C GLU A 109 2.80 -0.09 -17.20
N GLU A 110 1.47 0.01 -17.16
CA GLU A 110 0.66 0.52 -18.28
C GLU A 110 0.97 2.00 -18.57
N LEU A 111 1.16 2.83 -17.53
CA LEU A 111 1.49 4.25 -17.69
C LEU A 111 2.87 4.47 -18.32
N TYR A 112 3.86 3.65 -17.95
CA TYR A 112 5.24 3.77 -18.44
C TYR A 112 5.55 2.88 -19.66
N SER A 113 4.64 1.99 -20.05
CA SER A 113 4.85 0.98 -21.10
C SER A 113 6.10 0.12 -20.90
N GLU A 114 6.52 -0.08 -19.65
CA GLU A 114 7.71 -0.85 -19.28
C GLU A 114 7.45 -1.74 -18.06
N GLU A 115 8.07 -2.92 -18.04
CA GLU A 115 8.05 -3.81 -16.87
C GLU A 115 8.99 -3.31 -15.77
N ILE A 116 8.47 -2.46 -14.91
CA ILE A 116 9.26 -1.85 -13.84
C ILE A 116 9.33 -2.77 -12.61
N PHE A 117 8.29 -3.55 -12.32
CA PHE A 117 8.17 -4.27 -11.06
C PHE A 117 8.38 -5.78 -11.23
N LYS A 118 8.94 -6.39 -10.19
CA LYS A 118 9.12 -7.84 -10.10
C LYS A 118 8.00 -8.41 -9.21
N PRO A 119 7.11 -9.27 -9.73
CA PRO A 119 5.97 -9.83 -9.00
C PRO A 119 6.34 -10.46 -7.65
N TRP A 120 7.42 -11.24 -7.60
CA TRP A 120 7.82 -11.94 -6.37
C TRP A 120 8.26 -10.98 -5.24
N LEU A 121 8.88 -9.84 -5.59
CA LEU A 121 9.24 -8.80 -4.61
C LEU A 121 7.99 -8.09 -4.07
N LEU A 122 6.94 -7.94 -4.88
CA LEU A 122 5.67 -7.41 -4.41
C LEU A 122 4.98 -8.36 -3.44
N VAL A 123 5.09 -9.67 -3.62
CA VAL A 123 4.50 -10.64 -2.68
C VAL A 123 5.20 -10.59 -1.32
N LEU A 124 6.53 -10.48 -1.31
CA LEU A 124 7.33 -10.48 -0.07
C LEU A 124 7.26 -9.14 0.68
N PHE A 125 7.37 -8.03 -0.05
CA PHE A 125 7.53 -6.70 0.55
C PHE A 125 6.32 -5.78 0.36
N ASN A 126 5.29 -6.21 -0.38
CA ASN A 126 4.00 -5.52 -0.53
C ASN A 126 4.18 -4.03 -0.88
N VAL A 127 3.55 -3.17 -0.09
CA VAL A 127 3.58 -1.71 -0.21
C VAL A 127 4.99 -1.15 -0.02
N TRP A 128 5.89 -1.82 0.70
CA TRP A 128 7.25 -1.32 0.94
C TRP A 128 8.07 -1.32 -0.35
N TYR A 129 8.01 -2.41 -1.12
CA TYR A 129 8.67 -2.48 -2.43
C TYR A 129 8.01 -1.56 -3.45
N LEU A 130 6.68 -1.46 -3.41
CA LEU A 130 5.92 -0.51 -4.23
C LEU A 130 6.39 0.93 -3.98
N GLN A 131 6.46 1.36 -2.71
CA GLN A 131 6.93 2.70 -2.34
C GLN A 131 8.41 2.91 -2.71
N TYR A 132 9.27 1.91 -2.51
CA TYR A 132 10.69 1.98 -2.90
C TYR A 132 10.84 2.25 -4.40
N LYS A 133 10.10 1.52 -5.24
CA LYS A 133 10.14 1.71 -6.69
C LYS A 133 9.53 3.03 -7.12
N ILE A 134 8.38 3.42 -6.58
CA ILE A 134 7.76 4.72 -6.85
C ILE A 134 8.73 5.87 -6.52
N ASN A 135 9.43 5.80 -5.39
CA ASN A 135 10.42 6.81 -5.03
C ASN A 135 11.56 6.89 -6.05
N ARG A 136 12.05 5.75 -6.55
CA ARG A 136 13.11 5.72 -7.56
C ARG A 136 12.67 6.30 -8.90
N ILE A 137 11.43 6.04 -9.31
CA ILE A 137 10.88 6.62 -10.55
C ILE A 137 10.78 8.15 -10.40
N ASN A 138 10.32 8.64 -9.25
CA ASN A 138 10.23 10.08 -8.98
C ASN A 138 11.59 10.78 -8.86
N GLU A 139 12.66 10.06 -8.47
CA GLU A 139 14.02 10.61 -8.37
C GLU A 139 14.77 10.64 -9.72
N ALA A 140 14.34 9.83 -10.69
CA ALA A 140 14.99 9.71 -11.99
C ALA A 140 13.99 9.83 -13.16
N PRO A 141 13.24 10.95 -13.27
CA PRO A 141 12.32 11.15 -14.39
C PRO A 141 13.08 11.17 -15.75
N GLU A 142 14.33 11.64 -15.77
CA GLU A 142 15.15 11.74 -16.99
C GLU A 142 15.75 10.41 -17.46
N ILE A 143 16.16 9.52 -16.55
CA ILE A 143 16.88 8.28 -16.90
C ILE A 143 15.98 7.28 -17.65
N LEU A 144 14.67 7.29 -17.38
CA LEU A 144 13.68 6.47 -18.09
C LEU A 144 13.21 7.11 -19.41
N SER A 145 13.54 8.39 -19.66
CA SER A 145 13.16 9.12 -20.89
C SER A 145 14.19 9.02 -22.03
N GLY A 146 15.27 8.25 -21.85
CA GLY A 146 16.28 8.04 -22.89
C GLY A 146 17.12 9.28 -23.26
N THR A 147 17.12 10.33 -22.44
CA THR A 147 18.02 11.47 -22.66
C THR A 147 19.35 11.23 -21.95
N LYS A 148 20.36 10.85 -22.74
CA LYS A 148 21.77 10.88 -22.32
C LYS A 148 22.08 12.29 -21.79
N LEU A 149 22.47 12.39 -20.52
CA LEU A 149 23.12 13.59 -20.02
C LEU A 149 24.41 13.81 -20.82
N PRO A 150 24.73 15.03 -21.28
CA PRO A 150 26.03 15.31 -21.85
C PRO A 150 27.09 15.08 -20.78
N VAL A 151 28.08 14.29 -21.12
CA VAL A 151 29.31 14.13 -20.34
C VAL A 151 29.93 15.52 -20.23
N ALA A 152 30.05 16.02 -19.00
CA ALA A 152 30.89 17.18 -18.73
C ALA A 152 32.33 16.67 -18.67
N ASP A 153 33.14 17.11 -19.64
CA ASP A 153 34.59 16.97 -19.68
C ASP A 153 35.26 17.67 -18.47
#